data_AF-A0A412UHU5-F1
#
_entry.id   AF-A0A412UHU5-F1
#
_cell.length_a   1.000
_cell.length_b   1.000
_cell.length_c   1.000
_cell.angle_alpha   90.00
_cell.angle_beta   90.00
_cell.angle_gamma   90.00
#
_symmetry.space_group_name_H-M   'P 1'
#
loop_
_entity.id
_entity.type
_entity.pdbx_description
1 polymer ?
#
loop_
_entity_poly.entity_id
_entity_poly.type
_entity_poly.pdbx_seq_one_letter_code
_entity_poly.pdbx_strand_id
1 'polypeptide(L)'
;MQKKEARVEVRMTDREKKTLKRKAAKYEMTVSEYARTLLIHSDDVTIKVIDTEPLKKAAHELAKQGTNLNQFMKFLNTYGVKVFDPDEAKRVLEKEVSTFSEIMEALAALRREADRNNVHLQIEDFNNLDNE
;
A
#
# COMPACT_ATOMS: atom_id res chain seq x y z
N MET A 1 31.06 -24.98 23.23
CA MET A 1 30.33 -24.14 22.27
C MET A 1 29.59 -25.07 21.30
N GLN A 2 28.26 -25.02 21.22
CA GLN A 2 27.50 -25.87 20.30
C GLN A 2 27.80 -25.46 18.85
N LYS A 3 28.01 -26.43 17.94
CA LYS A 3 28.24 -26.13 16.52
C LYS A 3 26.96 -25.56 15.90
N LYS A 4 27.06 -24.42 15.21
CA LYS A 4 25.93 -23.74 14.55
C LYS A 4 25.75 -24.34 13.14
N GLU A 5 25.10 -25.50 13.06
CA GLU A 5 24.96 -26.27 11.80
C GLU A 5 23.69 -25.91 11.01
N ALA A 6 22.64 -25.43 11.68
CA ALA A 6 21.41 -24.98 11.03
C ALA A 6 21.65 -23.70 10.19
N ARG A 7 21.03 -23.64 9.00
CA ARG A 7 21.16 -22.54 8.05
C ARG A 7 19.81 -21.91 7.76
N VAL A 8 19.81 -20.58 7.63
CA VAL A 8 18.69 -19.78 7.14
C VAL A 8 19.17 -19.02 5.91
N GLU A 9 18.51 -19.21 4.79
CA GLU A 9 18.81 -18.48 3.56
C GLU A 9 17.85 -17.31 3.37
N VAL A 10 18.40 -16.12 3.15
CA VAL A 10 17.64 -14.90 2.90
C VAL A 10 18.01 -14.37 1.53
N ARG A 11 17.04 -14.32 0.62
CA ARG A 11 17.21 -13.69 -0.70
C ARG A 11 17.14 -12.18 -0.56
N MET A 12 18.07 -11.50 -1.22
CA MET A 12 18.22 -10.05 -1.12
C MET A 12 18.77 -9.49 -2.43
N THR A 13 18.37 -8.28 -2.75
CA THR A 13 18.96 -7.47 -3.82
C THR A 13 20.40 -7.07 -3.46
N ASP A 14 21.18 -6.66 -4.46
CA ASP A 14 22.55 -6.18 -4.23
C ASP A 14 22.61 -4.96 -3.31
N ARG A 15 21.59 -4.09 -3.38
CA ARG A 15 21.48 -2.89 -2.54
C ARG A 15 21.24 -3.26 -1.07
N GLU A 16 20.35 -4.21 -0.82
CA GLU A 16 20.09 -4.71 0.54
C GLU A 16 21.33 -5.39 1.12
N LYS A 17 22.00 -6.22 0.32
CA LYS A 17 23.26 -6.89 0.72
C LYS A 17 24.36 -5.89 1.08
N LYS A 18 24.55 -4.83 0.28
CA LYS A 18 25.50 -3.75 0.58
C LYS A 18 25.13 -3.01 1.88
N THR A 19 23.85 -2.74 2.08
CA THR A 19 23.35 -2.07 3.29
C THR A 19 23.59 -2.93 4.53
N LEU A 20 23.31 -4.23 4.46
CA LEU A 20 23.56 -5.19 5.53
C LEU A 20 25.05 -5.25 5.89
N LYS A 21 25.93 -5.35 4.89
CA LYS A 21 27.40 -5.32 5.10
C LYS A 21 27.85 -4.04 5.80
N ARG A 22 27.36 -2.87 5.33
CA ARG A 22 27.69 -1.57 5.94
C ARG A 22 27.22 -1.47 7.39
N LYS A 23 26.01 -1.95 7.68
CA LYS A 23 25.47 -1.97 9.05
C LYS A 23 26.29 -2.90 9.96
N ALA A 24 26.62 -4.10 9.51
CA ALA A 24 27.45 -5.03 10.27
C ALA A 24 28.84 -4.44 10.56
N ALA A 25 29.48 -3.83 9.56
CA ALA A 25 30.77 -3.17 9.71
C ALA A 25 30.74 -1.98 10.70
N LYS A 26 29.63 -1.22 10.76
CA LYS A 26 29.45 -0.13 11.72
C LYS A 26 29.54 -0.59 13.17
N TYR A 27 29.13 -1.82 13.46
CA TYR A 27 29.18 -2.42 14.79
C TYR A 27 30.34 -3.42 14.95
N GLU A 28 31.30 -3.41 14.03
CA GLU A 28 32.47 -4.30 14.03
C GLU A 28 32.13 -5.79 14.05
N MET A 29 30.96 -6.16 13.51
CA MET A 29 30.46 -7.53 13.47
C MET A 29 30.57 -8.14 12.07
N THR A 30 30.72 -9.47 12.01
CA THR A 30 30.46 -10.19 10.75
C THR A 30 28.98 -10.08 10.39
N VAL A 31 28.63 -10.18 9.10
CA VAL A 31 27.23 -10.14 8.65
C VAL A 31 26.37 -11.20 9.38
N SER A 32 26.91 -12.41 9.56
CA SER A 32 26.22 -13.51 10.23
C SER A 32 26.04 -13.29 11.73
N GLU A 33 26.98 -12.60 12.37
CA GLU A 33 26.89 -12.25 13.79
C GLU A 33 25.89 -11.12 14.00
N TYR A 34 26.00 -10.05 13.22
CA TYR A 34 25.05 -8.94 13.23
C TYR A 34 23.61 -9.41 12.98
N ALA A 35 23.40 -10.29 11.99
CA ALA A 35 22.08 -10.84 11.69
C ALA A 35 21.54 -11.70 12.85
N ARG A 36 22.35 -12.54 13.48
CA ARG A 36 21.89 -13.34 14.65
C ARG A 36 21.57 -12.47 15.85
N THR A 37 22.39 -11.45 16.13
CA THR A 37 22.14 -10.51 17.22
C THR A 37 20.82 -9.77 17.01
N LEU A 38 20.55 -9.31 15.78
CA LEU A 38 19.28 -8.65 15.46
C LEU A 38 18.07 -9.58 15.49
N LEU A 39 18.19 -10.80 14.95
CA LEU A 39 17.04 -11.68 14.77
C LEU A 39 16.67 -12.50 16.02
N ILE A 40 17.63 -12.76 16.91
CA ILE A 40 17.45 -13.66 18.06
C ILE A 40 17.56 -12.90 19.38
N HIS A 41 18.42 -11.88 19.46
CA HIS A 41 18.79 -11.23 20.72
C HIS A 41 18.29 -9.79 20.84
N SER A 42 17.62 -9.27 19.81
CA SER A 42 17.04 -7.94 19.85
C SER A 42 15.54 -8.06 20.04
N ASP A 43 15.06 -7.70 21.22
CA ASP A 43 13.63 -7.58 21.51
C ASP A 43 13.04 -6.31 20.87
N ASP A 44 13.89 -5.35 20.48
CA ASP A 44 13.55 -4.06 19.88
C ASP A 44 13.33 -4.10 18.36
N VAL A 45 13.07 -5.26 17.76
CA VAL A 45 12.70 -5.32 16.33
C VAL A 45 11.24 -4.85 16.19
N THR A 46 11.04 -3.53 16.15
CA THR A 46 9.75 -2.94 15.82
C THR A 46 9.47 -3.14 14.34
N ILE A 47 8.76 -4.22 14.00
CA ILE A 47 8.12 -4.34 12.68
C ILE A 47 7.02 -3.28 12.64
N LYS A 48 7.25 -2.23 11.86
CA LYS A 48 6.24 -1.20 11.63
C LYS A 48 5.16 -1.80 10.73
N VAL A 49 4.07 -2.25 11.35
CA VAL A 49 2.85 -2.65 10.65
C VAL A 49 1.97 -1.41 10.53
N ILE A 50 1.61 -1.04 9.30
CA ILE A 50 0.61 0.01 9.06
C ILE A 50 -0.75 -0.67 8.99
N ASP A 51 -1.70 -0.18 9.78
CA ASP A 51 -3.10 -0.57 9.64
C ASP A 51 -3.64 -0.09 8.29
N THR A 52 -4.06 -1.05 7.47
CA THR A 52 -4.61 -0.80 6.13
C THR A 52 -6.13 -0.66 6.13
N GLU A 53 -6.81 -0.84 7.25
CA GLU A 53 -8.28 -0.74 7.35
C GLU A 53 -8.81 0.62 6.87
N PRO A 54 -8.17 1.77 7.16
CA PRO A 54 -8.58 3.06 6.60
C PRO A 54 -8.50 3.10 5.07
N LEU A 55 -7.50 2.42 4.47
CA LEU A 55 -7.39 2.33 3.01
C LEU A 55 -8.50 1.44 2.42
N LYS A 56 -8.83 0.31 3.07
CA LYS A 56 -9.93 -0.56 2.63
C LYS A 56 -11.27 0.20 2.63
N LYS A 57 -11.53 0.99 3.68
CA LYS A 57 -12.73 1.85 3.75
C LYS A 57 -12.73 2.92 2.67
N ALA A 58 -11.60 3.58 2.41
CA ALA A 58 -11.49 4.55 1.33
C ALA A 58 -11.77 3.90 -0.03
N ALA A 59 -11.19 2.73 -0.31
CA ALA A 59 -11.46 1.97 -1.55
C ALA A 59 -12.93 1.58 -1.71
N HIS A 60 -13.59 1.18 -0.61
CA HIS A 60 -15.01 0.84 -0.62
C HIS A 60 -15.90 2.06 -0.93
N GLU A 61 -15.63 3.21 -0.30
CA GLU A 61 -16.36 4.45 -0.60
C GLU A 61 -16.11 4.93 -2.04
N LEU A 62 -14.88 4.77 -2.56
CA LEU A 62 -14.58 5.02 -3.97
C LEU A 62 -15.42 4.14 -4.92
N ALA A 63 -15.60 2.86 -4.61
CA ALA A 63 -16.43 1.95 -5.41
C ALA A 63 -17.92 2.35 -5.39
N LYS A 64 -18.42 2.86 -4.25
CA LYS A 64 -19.77 3.43 -4.15
C LYS A 64 -19.93 4.66 -5.04
N GLN A 65 -18.94 5.57 -5.04
CA GLN A 65 -18.99 6.73 -5.92
C GLN A 65 -18.99 6.33 -7.40
N GLY A 66 -18.18 5.35 -7.80
CA GLY A 66 -18.23 4.79 -9.15
C GLY A 66 -19.61 4.21 -9.52
N THR A 67 -20.26 3.54 -8.57
CA THR A 67 -21.64 3.02 -8.74
C THR A 67 -22.66 4.15 -8.91
N ASN A 68 -22.57 5.20 -8.10
CA ASN A 68 -23.42 6.38 -8.21
C ASN A 68 -23.25 7.07 -9.57
N LEU A 69 -22.01 7.20 -10.04
CA LEU A 69 -21.71 7.75 -11.37
C LEU A 69 -22.35 6.91 -12.48
N ASN A 70 -22.27 5.58 -12.38
CA ASN A 70 -22.88 4.68 -13.35
C ASN A 70 -24.42 4.78 -13.35
N GLN A 71 -25.04 4.94 -12.18
CA GLN A 71 -26.49 5.18 -12.08
C GLN A 71 -26.87 6.52 -12.69
N PHE A 72 -26.06 7.56 -12.46
CA PHE A 72 -26.26 8.87 -13.05
C PHE A 72 -26.17 8.82 -14.58
N MET A 73 -25.18 8.14 -15.14
CA MET A 73 -25.07 7.94 -16.58
C MET A 73 -26.29 7.19 -17.16
N LYS A 74 -26.79 6.16 -16.46
CA LYS A 74 -28.02 5.46 -16.86
C LYS A 74 -29.24 6.38 -16.83
N PHE A 75 -29.38 7.19 -15.78
CA PHE A 75 -30.46 8.18 -15.67
C PHE A 75 -30.44 9.14 -16.88
N LEU A 76 -29.27 9.66 -17.26
CA LEU A 76 -29.13 10.52 -18.43
C LEU A 76 -29.50 9.83 -19.74
N ASN A 77 -29.07 8.58 -19.91
CA ASN A 77 -29.41 7.78 -21.08
C ASN A 77 -30.93 7.47 -21.16
N THR A 78 -31.62 7.37 -20.02
CA THR A 78 -33.07 7.05 -19.97
C THR A 78 -33.95 8.28 -20.19
N TYR A 79 -33.69 9.39 -19.49
CA TYR A 79 -34.60 10.54 -19.47
C TYR A 79 -34.16 11.67 -20.42
N GLY A 80 -32.93 11.59 -20.95
CA GLY A 80 -32.36 12.59 -21.84
C GLY A 80 -32.09 13.94 -21.16
N VAL A 81 -31.43 14.84 -21.89
CA VAL A 81 -30.94 16.14 -21.37
C VAL A 81 -32.08 17.12 -21.04
N LYS A 82 -33.34 16.83 -21.40
CA LYS A 82 -34.46 17.78 -21.29
C LYS A 82 -34.91 18.09 -19.85
N VAL A 83 -34.56 17.25 -18.87
CA VAL A 83 -34.89 17.45 -17.45
C VAL A 83 -33.64 17.84 -16.63
N PHE A 84 -32.53 18.09 -17.31
CA PHE A 84 -31.20 18.08 -16.72
C PHE A 84 -30.46 19.39 -17.01
N ASP A 85 -29.74 19.91 -16.02
CA ASP A 85 -28.78 21.00 -16.21
C ASP A 85 -27.40 20.38 -16.54
N PRO A 86 -26.99 20.34 -17.82
CA PRO A 86 -25.73 19.73 -18.23
C PRO A 86 -24.51 20.48 -17.68
N ASP A 87 -24.62 21.78 -17.41
CA ASP A 87 -23.52 22.56 -16.87
C ASP A 87 -23.30 22.25 -15.38
N GLU A 88 -24.39 22.13 -14.61
CA GLU A 88 -24.29 21.72 -13.20
C GLU A 88 -23.72 20.31 -13.05
N ALA A 89 -24.16 19.39 -13.89
CA ALA A 89 -23.64 18.04 -13.86
C ALA A 89 -22.18 17.93 -14.29
N LYS A 90 -21.79 18.68 -15.32
CA LYS A 90 -20.39 18.75 -15.73
C LYS A 90 -19.52 19.27 -14.59
N ARG A 91 -19.96 20.34 -13.89
CA ARG A 91 -19.27 20.87 -12.70
C ARG A 91 -19.09 19.81 -11.61
N VAL A 92 -20.15 19.05 -11.30
CA VAL A 92 -20.10 17.99 -10.28
C VAL A 92 -19.16 16.85 -10.70
N LEU A 93 -19.22 16.41 -11.96
CA LEU A 93 -18.36 15.36 -12.49
C LEU A 93 -16.88 15.79 -12.52
N GLU A 94 -16.58 17.03 -12.93
CA GLU A 94 -15.22 17.56 -12.92
C GLU A 94 -14.65 17.61 -11.49
N LYS A 95 -15.49 18.00 -10.51
CA LYS A 95 -15.10 18.00 -9.10
C LYS A 95 -14.84 16.59 -8.56
N GLU A 96 -15.66 15.62 -8.93
CA GLU A 96 -15.44 14.21 -8.59
C GLU A 96 -14.12 13.69 -9.19
N VAL A 97 -13.87 13.93 -10.48
CA VAL A 97 -12.62 13.52 -11.14
C VAL A 97 -11.38 14.15 -10.49
N SER A 98 -11.45 15.43 -10.11
CA SER A 98 -10.37 16.09 -9.36
C SER A 98 -10.12 15.41 -8.02
N THR A 99 -11.19 15.13 -7.26
CA THR A 99 -11.12 14.48 -5.95
C THR A 99 -10.53 13.07 -6.06
N PHE A 100 -10.92 12.30 -7.10
CA PHE A 100 -10.33 10.99 -7.39
C PHE A 100 -8.83 11.07 -7.67
N SER A 101 -8.40 12.06 -8.44
CA SER A 101 -7.00 12.24 -8.80
C SER A 101 -6.14 12.54 -7.57
N GLU A 102 -6.63 13.42 -6.69
CA GLU A 102 -5.95 13.76 -5.42
C GLU A 102 -5.81 12.54 -4.50
N ILE A 103 -6.86 11.73 -4.38
CA ILE A 103 -6.82 10.50 -3.57
C ILE A 103 -5.80 9.50 -4.16
N MET A 104 -5.79 9.32 -5.47
CA MET A 104 -4.84 8.42 -6.14
C MET A 104 -3.39 8.87 -5.95
N GLU A 105 -3.13 10.17 -6.02
CA GLU A 105 -1.81 10.72 -5.75
C GLU A 105 -1.38 10.52 -4.30
N ALA A 106 -2.28 10.73 -3.34
CA ALA A 106 -2.02 10.51 -1.92
C ALA A 106 -1.70 9.03 -1.62
N LEU A 107 -2.46 8.10 -2.20
CA LEU A 107 -2.20 6.66 -2.07
C LEU A 107 -0.87 6.26 -2.72
N ALA A 108 -0.54 6.81 -3.89
CA ALA A 108 0.74 6.58 -4.53
C ALA A 108 1.91 7.14 -3.70
N ALA A 109 1.75 8.30 -3.08
CA ALA A 109 2.73 8.89 -2.18
C ALA A 109 2.94 8.02 -0.93
N LEU A 110 1.86 7.52 -0.33
CA LEU A 110 1.92 6.60 0.82
C LEU A 110 2.68 5.32 0.46
N ARG A 111 2.42 4.72 -0.70
CA ARG A 111 3.14 3.53 -1.17
C ARG A 111 4.63 3.79 -1.33
N ARG A 112 5.02 4.92 -1.94
CA ARG A 112 6.43 5.31 -2.09
C ARG A 112 7.10 5.50 -0.72
N GLU A 113 6.39 6.08 0.25
CA GLU A 113 6.92 6.29 1.59
C GLU A 113 7.08 4.97 2.36
N ALA A 114 6.12 4.04 2.21
CA ALA A 114 6.23 2.70 2.77
C ALA A 114 7.46 1.96 2.20
N ASP A 115 7.66 2.00 0.88
CA ASP A 115 8.83 1.43 0.22
C ASP A 115 10.15 2.05 0.73
N ARG A 116 10.19 3.38 0.88
CA ARG A 116 11.37 4.10 1.42
C ARG A 116 11.72 3.66 2.84
N ASN A 117 10.72 3.35 3.66
CA ASN A 117 10.90 3.01 5.07
C ASN A 117 10.98 1.49 5.32
N ASN A 118 10.99 0.66 4.28
CA ASN A 118 10.91 -0.81 4.37
C ASN A 118 9.70 -1.28 5.19
N VAL A 119 8.57 -0.58 5.05
CA VAL A 119 7.31 -0.97 5.67
C VAL A 119 6.64 -2.01 4.77
N HIS A 120 6.35 -3.18 5.33
CA HIS A 120 5.63 -4.23 4.61
C HIS A 120 4.14 -3.92 4.62
N LEU A 121 3.59 -3.56 3.45
CA LEU A 121 2.16 -3.43 3.26
C LEU A 121 1.59 -4.81 2.91
N GLN A 122 0.78 -5.38 3.80
CA GLN A 122 -0.09 -6.50 3.43
C GLN A 122 -1.26 -5.93 2.62
N ILE A 123 -1.26 -6.17 1.32
CA ILE A 123 -2.39 -5.87 0.45
C ILE A 123 -3.14 -7.20 0.28
N GLU A 124 -4.35 -7.29 0.84
CA GLU A 124 -5.29 -8.34 0.43
C GLU A 124 -5.77 -8.00 -0.98
N ASP A 125 -5.72 -8.97 -1.90
CA ASP A 125 -6.22 -8.80 -3.24
C ASP A 125 -7.72 -8.46 -3.22
N PHE A 126 -8.07 -7.29 -3.74
CA PHE A 126 -9.45 -6.82 -3.89
C PHE A 126 -10.32 -7.71 -4.80
N ASN A 127 -9.71 -8.72 -5.46
CA ASN A 127 -10.39 -9.63 -6.38
C ASN A 127 -11.09 -10.82 -5.70
N ASN A 128 -11.01 -10.96 -4.37
CA ASN A 128 -11.75 -12.00 -3.63
C ASN A 128 -13.17 -11.53 -3.22
N LEU A 129 -13.90 -10.89 -4.13
CA LEU A 129 -15.34 -10.61 -3.95
C LEU A 129 -16.24 -11.73 -4.50
N ASP A 130 -15.66 -12.84 -4.95
CA ASP A 130 -16.39 -14.09 -5.21
C ASP A 130 -16.23 -15.04 -4.02
N ASN A 131 -17.02 -14.87 -2.96
CA ASN A 131 -17.42 -15.91 -2.01
C ASN A 131 -18.45 -15.34 -1.01
N GLU A 132 -19.71 -15.23 -1.45
CA GLU A 132 -20.91 -15.65 -0.73
C GLU A 132 -22.12 -15.70 -1.67
#